data_AF-A0A5B0ATU9-F1
#
_entry.id   AF-A0A5B0ATU9-F1
#
_cell.length_a   1.000
_cell.length_b   1.000
_cell.length_c   1.000
_cell.angle_alpha   90.00
_cell.angle_beta   90.00
_cell.angle_gamma   90.00
#
_symmetry.space_group_name_H-M   'P 1'
#
loop_
_entity.id
_entity.type
_entity.pdbx_description
1 polymer ?
#
loop_
_entity_poly.entity_id
_entity_poly.type
_entity_poly.pdbx_seq_one_letter_code
_entity_poly.pdbx_strand_id
1 'polypeptide(L)'
;MDEVTEDIRELAADGAGLLAMIEALRGDEGFTLTPLRLLLALDKALGIPWTEARDLLGLLDPDLRPIGPAEDVEKRFTALLQRS
;
A
#
# COMPACT_ATOMS: atom_id res chain seq x y z
N MET A 1 -2.05 13.22 -6.62
CA MET A 1 -2.98 12.20 -6.05
C MET A 1 -3.46 11.30 -7.16
N ASP A 2 -3.90 11.85 -8.29
CA ASP A 2 -4.29 11.05 -9.45
C ASP A 2 -3.08 10.32 -10.06
N GLU A 3 -1.94 11.00 -10.25
CA GLU A 3 -0.66 10.41 -10.68
C GLU A 3 -0.19 9.26 -9.77
N VAL A 4 -0.09 9.52 -8.46
CA VAL A 4 0.15 8.48 -7.43
C VAL A 4 -0.78 7.26 -7.53
N THR A 5 -2.05 7.48 -7.88
CA THR A 5 -3.03 6.40 -7.99
C THR A 5 -2.78 5.57 -9.25
N GLU A 6 -2.33 6.20 -10.33
CA GLU A 6 -1.93 5.54 -11.57
C GLU A 6 -0.67 4.69 -11.35
N ASP A 7 0.36 5.24 -10.69
CA ASP A 7 1.61 4.53 -10.39
C ASP A 7 1.35 3.26 -9.56
N ILE A 8 0.50 3.34 -8.54
CA ILE A 8 0.13 2.16 -7.73
C ILE A 8 -0.61 1.12 -8.58
N ARG A 9 -1.48 1.57 -9.50
CA ARG A 9 -2.23 0.65 -10.37
C ARG A 9 -1.30 -0.08 -11.33
N GLU A 10 -0.33 0.63 -11.91
CA GLU A 10 0.69 0.04 -12.78
C GLU A 10 1.55 -0.98 -12.01
N LEU A 11 2.04 -0.60 -10.83
CA LEU A 11 2.79 -1.50 -9.94
C LEU A 11 1.98 -2.76 -9.60
N ALA A 12 0.70 -2.61 -9.27
CA ALA A 12 -0.17 -3.75 -8.98
C ALA A 12 -0.38 -4.65 -10.21
N ALA A 13 -0.55 -4.08 -11.40
CA ALA A 13 -0.68 -4.82 -12.64
C ALA A 13 0.58 -5.63 -12.97
N ASP A 14 1.75 -5.12 -12.61
CA ASP A 14 3.05 -5.79 -12.73
C ASP A 14 3.31 -6.82 -11.61
N GLY A 15 2.37 -7.00 -10.68
CA GLY A 15 2.47 -7.94 -9.58
C GLY A 15 3.36 -7.46 -8.43
N ALA A 16 3.60 -6.15 -8.32
CA ALA A 16 4.34 -5.58 -7.21
C ALA A 16 3.60 -5.76 -5.88
N GLY A 17 4.38 -5.98 -4.82
CA GLY A 17 3.90 -6.08 -3.45
C GLY A 17 3.63 -4.72 -2.80
N LEU A 18 3.03 -4.74 -1.61
CA LEU A 18 2.72 -3.54 -0.85
C LEU A 18 3.97 -2.74 -0.50
N LEU A 19 5.08 -3.41 -0.18
CA LEU A 19 6.32 -2.72 0.20
C LEU A 19 6.93 -1.97 -0.97
N ALA A 20 6.84 -2.53 -2.19
CA ALA A 20 7.27 -1.83 -3.39
C ALA A 20 6.43 -0.58 -3.67
N MET A 21 5.10 -0.65 -3.45
CA MET A 21 4.21 0.51 -3.56
C MET A 21 4.52 1.58 -2.50
N ILE A 22 4.79 1.18 -1.25
CA ILE A 22 5.21 2.10 -0.18
C ILE A 22 6.50 2.82 -0.55
N GLU A 23 7.49 2.13 -1.11
CA GLU A 23 8.74 2.74 -1.52
C GLU A 23 8.58 3.67 -2.72
N ALA A 24 7.74 3.32 -3.70
CA ALA A 24 7.38 4.21 -4.80
C ALA A 24 6.72 5.51 -4.28
N LEU A 25 5.74 5.38 -3.38
CA LEU A 25 5.09 6.52 -2.73
C LEU A 25 6.05 7.38 -1.90
N ARG A 26 7.06 6.76 -1.29
CA ARG A 26 8.07 7.45 -0.48
C ARG A 26 9.05 8.24 -1.36
N GLY A 27 9.30 7.76 -2.58
CA GLY A 27 10.19 8.39 -3.55
C GLY A 27 9.59 9.59 -4.30
N ASP A 28 8.27 9.77 -4.26
CA ASP A 28 7.57 10.89 -4.89
C ASP A 28 7.74 12.19 -4.08
N GLU A 29 8.49 13.15 -4.63
CA GLU A 29 8.76 14.46 -4.02
C GLU A 29 7.50 15.31 -3.82
N GLY A 30 6.43 15.06 -4.57
CA GLY A 30 5.13 15.71 -4.47
C GLY A 30 4.19 15.04 -3.46
N PHE A 31 4.57 13.90 -2.88
CA PHE A 31 3.71 13.10 -2.02
C PHE A 31 4.30 12.87 -0.61
N THR A 32 3.72 13.54 0.38
CA THR A 32 3.97 13.17 1.78
C THR A 32 3.24 11.87 2.12
N LEU A 33 3.99 10.77 2.16
CA LEU A 33 3.49 9.48 2.61
C LEU A 33 3.18 9.50 4.11
N THR A 34 1.95 9.13 4.46
CA THR A 34 1.46 8.94 5.84
C THR A 34 0.55 7.71 5.87
N PRO A 35 0.31 7.09 7.03
CA PRO A 35 -0.59 5.93 7.11
C PRO A 35 -1.97 6.19 6.50
N LEU A 36 -2.56 7.36 6.77
CA LEU A 36 -3.86 7.72 6.20
C LEU A 36 -3.79 7.87 4.67
N ARG A 37 -2.72 8.49 4.15
CA ARG A 37 -2.55 8.66 2.71
C ARG A 37 -2.27 7.35 1.98
N LEU A 38 -1.57 6.40 2.62
CA LEU A 38 -1.42 5.04 2.12
C LEU A 38 -2.79 4.37 1.94
N LEU A 39 -3.64 4.39 2.98
CA LEU A 39 -4.98 3.80 2.91
C LEU A 39 -5.83 4.43 1.79
N LEU A 40 -5.79 5.75 1.65
CA LEU A 40 -6.49 6.45 0.57
C LEU A 40 -5.97 6.09 -0.81
N ALA A 41 -4.66 5.90 -0.96
CA ALA A 41 -4.05 5.53 -2.23
C ALA A 41 -4.46 4.10 -2.63
N LEU A 42 -4.48 3.16 -1.68
CA LEU A 42 -4.95 1.78 -1.91
C LEU A 42 -6.44 1.72 -2.27
N ASP A 43 -7.29 2.48 -1.58
CA ASP A 43 -8.72 2.58 -1.88
C ASP A 43 -8.95 3.12 -3.31
N LYS A 44 -8.26 4.20 -3.68
CA LYS A 44 -8.40 4.81 -5.01
C LYS A 44 -7.81 3.99 -6.14
N ALA A 45 -6.67 3.35 -5.92
CA ALA A 45 -5.95 2.65 -6.98
C ALA A 45 -6.50 1.24 -7.20
N LEU A 46 -6.82 0.55 -6.10
CA LEU A 46 -7.11 -0.88 -6.09
C LEU A 46 -8.52 -1.21 -5.58
N GLY A 47 -9.28 -0.20 -5.14
CA GLY A 47 -10.64 -0.40 -4.62
C GLY A 47 -10.70 -1.10 -3.26
N ILE A 48 -9.56 -1.21 -2.55
CA ILE A 48 -9.51 -1.90 -1.26
C ILE A 48 -10.14 -1.01 -0.18
N PRO A 49 -11.23 -1.43 0.48
CA PRO A 49 -11.87 -0.62 1.51
C PRO A 49 -10.90 -0.29 2.64
N TRP A 50 -10.86 0.97 3.07
CA TRP A 50 -9.95 1.44 4.13
C TRP A 50 -10.07 0.64 5.44
N THR A 51 -11.26 0.10 5.75
CA THR A 51 -11.49 -0.76 6.92
C THR A 51 -10.75 -2.09 6.84
N GLU A 52 -10.56 -2.63 5.63
CA GLU A 52 -9.81 -3.87 5.41
C GLU A 52 -8.31 -3.59 5.27
N ALA A 53 -7.94 -2.53 4.57
CA ALA A 53 -6.56 -2.09 4.42
C ALA A 53 -5.93 -1.64 5.75
N ARG A 54 -6.72 -1.15 6.71
CA ARG A 54 -6.24 -0.76 8.05
C ARG A 54 -5.48 -1.89 8.76
N ASP A 55 -5.84 -3.14 8.54
CA ASP A 55 -5.15 -4.28 9.17
C ASP A 55 -3.67 -4.36 8.77
N LEU A 56 -3.31 -3.85 7.58
CA LEU A 56 -1.92 -3.77 7.12
C LEU A 56 -1.08 -2.87 8.02
N LEU A 57 -1.69 -1.80 8.57
CA LEU A 57 -0.98 -0.88 9.47
C LEU A 57 -0.55 -1.56 10.78
N GLY A 58 -1.21 -2.65 11.18
CA GLY A 58 -0.78 -3.44 12.35
C GLY A 58 0.53 -4.19 12.14
N LEU A 59 0.99 -4.33 10.89
CA LEU A 59 2.24 -4.99 10.52
C LEU A 59 3.38 -4.00 10.24
N LEU A 60 3.08 -2.69 10.30
CA LEU A 60 3.99 -1.62 9.93
C LEU A 60 4.24 -0.69 11.12
N ASP A 61 5.46 -0.18 11.22
CA ASP A 61 5.85 0.83 12.19
C ASP A 61 5.30 2.22 11.78
N PRO A 62 5.46 3.26 12.63
CA PRO A 62 5.00 4.60 12.29
C PRO A 62 5.62 5.20 11.02
N ASP A 63 6.79 4.72 10.59
CA ASP A 63 7.49 5.14 9.37
C ASP A 63 7.09 4.27 8.16
N LEU A 64 6.08 3.40 8.31
CA LEU A 64 5.58 2.45 7.32
C LEU A 64 6.60 1.39 6.88
N ARG A 65 7.43 0.94 7.81
CA ARG A 65 8.35 -0.20 7.63
C ARG A 65 7.81 -1.44 8.33
N PRO A 66 8.09 -2.66 7.84
CA PRO A 66 7.66 -3.89 8.53
C PRO A 66 8.16 -3.95 9.98
N ILE A 67 7.27 -4.26 10.93
CA ILE A 67 7.63 -4.57 12.33
C ILE A 67 8.16 -6.02 12.45
N GLY A 68 7.90 -6.86 11.44
CA GLY A 68 8.31 -8.26 11.37
C GLY A 68 8.77 -8.68 9.98
N PRO A 69 8.68 -9.98 9.64
CA PRO A 69 9.04 -10.48 8.32
C PRO A 69 8.24 -9.79 7.21
N ALA A 70 8.93 -9.29 6.19
CA ALA A 70 8.31 -8.65 5.03
C ALA A 70 7.27 -9.56 4.34
N GLU A 71 7.51 -10.87 4.34
CA GLU A 71 6.60 -11.86 3.78
C GLU A 71 5.21 -11.86 4.43
N ASP A 72 5.08 -11.48 5.70
CA ASP A 72 3.78 -11.46 6.39
C ASP A 72 2.94 -10.28 5.91
N VAL A 73 3.59 -9.14 5.65
CA VAL A 73 2.97 -7.96 5.02
C VAL A 73 2.45 -8.33 3.63
N GLU A 74 3.28 -8.97 2.81
CA GLU A 74 2.92 -9.31 1.43
C GLU A 74 1.85 -10.38 1.34
N LYS A 75 1.86 -11.38 2.23
CA LYS A 75 0.78 -12.37 2.35
C LYS A 75 -0.55 -11.70 2.71
N ARG A 76 -0.54 -10.77 3.68
CA ARG A 76 -1.77 -10.06 4.08
C ARG A 76 -2.29 -9.18 2.95
N PHE A 77 -1.40 -8.50 2.23
CA PHE A 77 -1.76 -7.65 1.10
C PHE A 77 -2.35 -8.46 -0.06
N THR A 78 -1.69 -9.55 -0.47
CA THR A 78 -2.20 -10.47 -1.49
C THR A 78 -3.59 -11.00 -1.14
N ALA A 79 -3.82 -11.33 0.14
CA ALA A 79 -5.13 -11.79 0.61
C ALA A 79 -6.23 -10.73 0.49
N LEU A 80 -5.89 -9.43 0.52
CA LEU A 80 -6.86 -8.34 0.28
C LEU A 80 -7.19 -8.22 -1.20
N LEU A 81 -6.18 -8.32 -2.08
CA LEU A 81 -6.36 -8.26 -3.53
C LEU A 81 -7.25 -9.38 -4.07
N GLN A 82 -7.21 -10.57 -3.45
CA GLN A 82 -8.06 -11.70 -3.86
C GLN A 82 -9.52 -11.57 -3.44
N ARG A 83 -9.85 -10.59 -2.60
CA ARG A 83 -11.20 -10.35 -2.06
C ARG A 83 -11.91 -9.15 -2.70
N SER A 84 -11.15 -8.31 -3.40
CA SER A 84 -11.62 -7.11 -4.11
C SER A 84 -11.93 -7.46 -5.57
#